data_AF-A0A9W6SS15-F1
#
_entry.id   AF-A0A9W6SS15-F1
#
_cell.length_a   1.000
_cell.length_b   1.000
_cell.length_c   1.000
_cell.angle_alpha   90.00
_cell.angle_beta   90.00
_cell.angle_gamma   90.00
#
_symmetry.space_group_name_H-M   'P 1'
#
loop_
_entity.id
_entity.type
_entity.pdbx_description
1 polymer ?
#
loop_
_entity_poly.entity_id
_entity_poly.type
_entity_poly.pdbx_seq_one_letter_code
_entity_poly.pdbx_strand_id
1 'polypeptide(L)'
;MDDIEIERVQLGVRMEKRLVKVLKGLAEFEEIGLGQLLEKIVLHSFEPVPGQEGEASASPHGKRALAAIADLRRVYGLDADVHQSRRYREDRA
;
A
#
# COMPACT_ATOMS: atom_id res chain seq x y z
N MET A 1 16.07 1.07 -16.13
CA MET A 1 14.69 1.41 -15.71
C MET A 1 14.83 1.83 -14.28
N ASP A 2 14.56 3.10 -14.01
CA ASP A 2 15.19 3.80 -12.88
C ASP A 2 14.48 3.50 -11.56
N ASP A 3 15.27 3.38 -10.50
CA ASP A 3 14.79 3.15 -9.14
C ASP A 3 14.07 4.39 -8.61
N ILE A 4 13.01 4.20 -7.83
CA ILE A 4 12.26 5.29 -7.20
C ILE A 4 12.77 5.43 -5.77
N GLU A 5 13.37 6.58 -5.45
CA GLU A 5 13.72 6.95 -4.07
C GLU A 5 12.44 7.20 -3.27
N ILE A 6 12.40 6.63 -2.07
CA ILE A 6 11.27 6.80 -1.15
C ILE A 6 11.76 7.01 0.28
N GLU A 7 11.04 7.85 1.00
CA GLU A 7 11.23 8.05 2.43
C GLU A 7 10.26 7.15 3.22
N ARG A 8 10.80 6.37 4.16
CA ARG A 8 9.99 5.54 5.07
C ARG A 8 10.01 6.09 6.48
N VAL A 9 8.83 6.18 7.08
CA VAL A 9 8.65 6.57 8.48
C VAL A 9 8.15 5.40 9.32
N GLN A 10 8.52 5.37 10.59
CA GLN A 10 8.05 4.34 11.53
C GLN A 10 6.60 4.61 11.95
N LEU A 11 5.74 3.61 11.79
CA LEU A 11 4.31 3.71 12.11
C LEU A 11 3.97 2.98 13.43
N GLY A 12 3.36 3.69 14.37
CA GLY A 12 2.82 3.12 15.61
C GLY A 12 1.32 2.86 15.53
N VAL A 13 0.90 1.60 15.30
CA VAL A 13 -0.53 1.19 15.25
C VAL A 13 -0.82 -0.02 16.12
N ARG A 14 -2.09 -0.17 16.53
CA ARG A 14 -2.60 -1.40 17.15
C ARG A 14 -3.32 -2.27 16.12
N MET A 15 -2.99 -3.55 16.10
CA MET A 15 -3.57 -4.54 15.18
C MET A 15 -3.74 -5.88 15.91
N GLU A 16 -4.65 -6.73 15.42
CA GLU A 16 -4.83 -8.08 15.96
C GLU A 16 -3.52 -8.89 15.89
N LYS A 17 -3.19 -9.58 16.99
CA LYS A 17 -1.89 -10.23 17.19
C LYS A 17 -1.59 -11.31 16.16
N ARG A 18 -2.57 -12.17 15.83
CA ARG A 18 -2.39 -13.27 14.87
C ARG A 18 -2.27 -12.74 13.45
N LEU A 19 -3.02 -11.70 13.08
CA LEU A 19 -2.89 -11.04 11.79
C LEU A 19 -1.47 -10.49 11.59
N VAL A 20 -0.90 -9.82 12.60
CA VAL A 20 0.50 -9.35 12.54
C VAL A 20 1.48 -10.52 12.34
N LYS A 21 1.25 -11.68 12.97
CA LYS A 21 2.10 -12.86 12.75
C LYS A 21 2.00 -13.38 11.32
N VAL A 22 0.80 -13.44 10.75
CA VAL A 22 0.59 -13.86 9.37
C VAL A 22 1.27 -12.88 8.41
N LEU A 23 1.10 -11.57 8.60
CA LEU A 23 1.74 -10.56 7.76
C LEU A 23 3.26 -10.62 7.83
N LYS A 24 3.84 -10.81 9.03
CA LYS A 24 5.30 -10.98 9.18
C LYS A 24 5.80 -12.24 8.49
N GLY A 25 5.09 -13.37 8.64
CA GLY A 25 5.45 -14.61 7.98
C GLY A 25 5.34 -14.53 6.45
N LEU A 26 4.32 -13.85 5.94
CA LEU A 26 4.16 -13.61 4.50
C LEU A 26 5.25 -12.69 3.94
N ALA A 27 5.60 -11.63 4.68
CA ALA A 27 6.66 -10.71 4.28
C ALA A 27 8.01 -11.46 4.17
N GLU A 28 8.34 -12.29 5.16
CA GLU A 28 9.52 -13.16 5.13
C GLU A 28 9.49 -14.14 3.94
N PHE A 29 8.35 -14.77 3.70
CA PHE A 29 8.18 -15.70 2.58
C PHE A 29 8.34 -15.02 1.20
N GLU A 30 7.90 -13.77 1.07
CA GLU A 30 8.06 -12.97 -0.16
C GLU A 30 9.41 -12.23 -0.23
N GLU A 31 10.32 -12.42 0.74
CA GLU A 31 11.62 -11.73 0.84
C GLU A 31 11.51 -10.19 0.82
N ILE A 32 10.47 -9.64 1.46
CA ILE A 32 10.24 -8.19 1.58
C ILE A 32 10.03 -7.77 3.05
N GLY A 33 10.24 -6.47 3.34
CA GLY A 33 9.92 -5.91 4.64
C GLY A 33 8.41 -5.86 4.91
N LEU A 34 8.01 -5.92 6.20
CA LEU A 34 6.60 -5.77 6.58
C LEU A 34 6.00 -4.43 6.09
N GLY A 35 6.79 -3.35 6.08
CA GLY A 35 6.40 -2.06 5.51
C GLY A 35 6.07 -2.15 4.03
N GLN A 36 6.94 -2.79 3.24
CA GLN A 36 6.72 -3.03 1.80
C GLN A 36 5.47 -3.86 1.53
N LEU A 37 5.22 -4.91 2.32
CA LEU A 37 4.00 -5.71 2.20
C LEU A 37 2.74 -4.86 2.48
N LEU A 38 2.77 -4.04 3.52
CA LEU A 38 1.68 -3.14 3.86
C LEU A 38 1.45 -2.08 2.76
N GLU A 39 2.51 -1.44 2.27
CA GLU A 39 2.47 -0.51 1.14
C GLU A 39 1.81 -1.17 -0.07
N LYS A 40 2.22 -2.39 -0.44
CA LYS A 40 1.64 -3.17 -1.54
C LYS A 40 0.14 -3.43 -1.34
N ILE A 41 -0.28 -3.88 -0.16
CA ILE A 41 -1.70 -4.15 0.15
C ILE A 41 -2.52 -2.85 0.09
N VAL A 42 -2.02 -1.76 0.68
CA VAL A 42 -2.70 -0.47 0.72
C VAL A 42 -2.84 0.12 -0.69
N LEU A 43 -1.79 0.09 -1.49
CA LEU A 43 -1.85 0.55 -2.89
C LEU A 43 -2.90 -0.24 -3.69
N HIS A 44 -2.99 -1.56 -3.50
CA HIS A 44 -4.04 -2.35 -4.15
C HIS A 44 -5.44 -1.94 -3.67
N SER A 45 -5.62 -1.66 -2.38
CA SER A 45 -6.93 -1.22 -1.85
C SER A 45 -7.39 0.13 -2.41
N PHE A 46 -6.46 0.97 -2.87
CA PHE A 46 -6.76 2.27 -3.46
C PHE A 46 -7.24 2.20 -4.91
N GLU A 47 -7.04 1.07 -5.58
CA GLU A 47 -7.41 0.91 -6.99
C GLU A 47 -8.89 0.56 -7.13
N PRO A 48 -9.69 1.37 -7.86
CA PRO A 48 -11.09 1.08 -8.08
C PRO A 48 -11.25 -0.08 -9.07
N VAL A 49 -12.19 -0.98 -8.77
CA VAL A 49 -12.69 -1.95 -9.77
C VAL A 49 -14.00 -1.40 -10.32
N PRO A 50 -14.05 -0.96 -11.60
CA PRO A 50 -15.23 -0.33 -12.17
C PRO A 50 -16.48 -1.19 -12.01
N GLY A 51 -17.50 -0.64 -11.35
CA GLY A 51 -18.76 -1.34 -11.10
C GLY A 51 -18.75 -2.32 -9.92
N GLN A 52 -17.66 -2.41 -9.15
CA GLN A 52 -17.56 -3.21 -7.91
C GLN A 52 -16.98 -2.40 -6.74
N GLU A 53 -17.09 -1.06 -6.79
CA GLU A 53 -16.50 -0.19 -5.77
C GLU A 53 -17.18 -0.36 -4.41
N GLY A 54 -16.43 -0.86 -3.42
CA GLY A 54 -16.92 -1.17 -2.09
C GLY A 54 -17.43 -2.60 -1.92
N GLU A 55 -17.36 -3.42 -2.97
CA GLU A 55 -17.84 -4.81 -2.97
C GLU A 55 -16.70 -5.81 -3.19
N ALA A 56 -15.78 -5.51 -4.12
CA ALA A 56 -14.65 -6.39 -4.40
C ALA A 56 -13.56 -6.26 -3.32
N SER A 57 -12.92 -7.38 -2.95
CA SER A 57 -11.75 -7.37 -2.05
C SER A 57 -10.59 -6.52 -2.58
N ALA A 58 -10.49 -6.37 -3.91
CA ALA A 58 -9.50 -5.53 -4.57
C ALA A 58 -9.90 -4.04 -4.66
N SER A 59 -11.16 -3.70 -4.37
CA SER A 59 -11.66 -2.32 -4.34
C SER A 59 -12.60 -2.14 -3.13
N PRO A 60 -12.08 -2.30 -1.90
CA PRO A 60 -12.90 -2.35 -0.68
C PRO A 60 -13.53 -0.99 -0.32
N HIS A 61 -13.15 0.08 -1.02
CA HIS A 61 -13.63 1.43 -0.78
C HIS A 61 -14.77 1.80 -1.74
N GLY A 62 -15.85 2.37 -1.19
CA GLY A 62 -16.92 2.94 -2.02
C GLY A 62 -16.49 4.23 -2.72
N LYS A 63 -17.29 4.66 -3.70
CA LYS A 63 -16.98 5.81 -4.60
C LYS A 63 -16.56 7.10 -3.88
N ARG A 64 -17.22 7.43 -2.75
CA ARG A 64 -16.88 8.62 -1.95
C ARG A 64 -15.48 8.54 -1.34
N ALA A 65 -15.10 7.36 -0.82
CA ALA A 65 -13.78 7.15 -0.23
C ALA A 65 -12.70 7.12 -1.31
N LEU A 66 -12.97 6.49 -2.46
CA LEU A 66 -12.06 6.49 -3.61
C LEU A 66 -11.78 7.90 -4.14
N ALA A 67 -12.79 8.76 -4.23
CA ALA A 67 -12.60 10.16 -4.60
C ALA A 67 -11.68 10.89 -3.60
N ALA A 68 -11.91 10.69 -2.29
CA ALA A 68 -11.04 11.28 -1.26
C ALA A 68 -9.60 10.74 -1.32
N ILE A 69 -9.42 9.44 -1.59
CA ILE A 69 -8.09 8.82 -1.78
C ILE A 69 -7.38 9.47 -2.97
N ALA A 70 -8.06 9.66 -4.11
CA ALA A 70 -7.47 10.31 -5.28
C ALA A 70 -7.03 11.75 -4.99
N ASP A 71 -7.85 12.53 -4.29
CA ASP A 71 -7.50 13.89 -3.89
C ASP A 71 -6.32 13.92 -2.91
N LEU A 72 -6.30 13.05 -1.90
CA LEU A 72 -5.21 12.98 -0.93
C LEU A 72 -3.89 12.55 -1.59
N ARG A 73 -3.92 11.58 -2.53
CA ARG A 73 -2.74 11.19 -3.33
C ARG A 73 -2.15 12.39 -4.05
N ARG A 74 -2.99 13.20 -4.70
CA ARG A 74 -2.59 14.43 -5.39
C ARG A 74 -2.02 15.48 -4.42
N VAL A 75 -2.66 15.67 -3.26
CA VAL A 75 -2.21 16.65 -2.25
C VAL A 75 -0.83 16.29 -1.68
N TYR A 76 -0.56 15.01 -1.45
CA TYR A 76 0.70 14.54 -0.85
C TYR A 76 1.75 14.08 -1.87
N GLY A 77 1.50 14.21 -3.18
CA GLY A 77 2.45 13.81 -4.23
C GLY A 77 2.70 12.31 -4.29
N LEU A 78 1.71 11.48 -3.93
CA LEU A 78 1.82 10.01 -4.00
C LEU A 78 1.53 9.51 -5.43
N ASP A 79 2.54 9.59 -6.29
CA ASP A 79 2.49 9.15 -7.70
C ASP A 79 2.76 7.64 -7.90
N ALA A 80 2.88 6.93 -6.79
CA ALA A 80 3.01 5.48 -6.71
C ALA A 80 1.82 4.75 -7.35
N ASP A 81 2.09 3.95 -8.37
CA ASP A 81 1.16 2.94 -8.89
C ASP A 81 1.40 1.56 -8.22
N VAL A 82 0.39 0.69 -8.19
CA VAL A 82 0.47 -0.68 -7.62
C VAL A 82 1.67 -1.47 -8.15
N HIS A 83 2.08 -1.21 -9.39
CA HIS A 83 3.23 -1.84 -10.03
C HIS A 83 4.59 -1.22 -9.68
N GLN A 84 4.61 0.00 -9.13
CA GLN A 84 5.83 0.72 -8.77
C GLN A 84 6.43 0.29 -7.43
N SER A 85 5.64 -0.34 -6.55
CA SER A 85 6.13 -0.86 -5.26
C SER A 85 7.32 -1.83 -5.38
N ARG A 86 7.45 -2.51 -6.53
CA ARG A 86 8.58 -3.41 -6.85
C ARG A 86 9.88 -2.68 -7.21
N ARG A 87 9.83 -1.37 -7.40
CA ARG A 87 10.95 -0.52 -7.84
C ARG A 87 11.44 0.44 -6.74
N TYR A 88 10.87 0.31 -5.55
CA TYR A 88 11.25 1.14 -4.42
C TYR A 88 12.61 0.70 -3.89
N ARG A 89 13.56 1.64 -3.87
CA ARG A 89 14.79 1.50 -3.10
C ARG A 89 14.73 2.45 -1.92
N GLU A 90 15.18 1.95 -0.78
CA GLU A 90 15.36 2.78 0.40
C GLU A 90 16.38 3.86 0.09
N ASP A 91 16.02 5.10 0.41
CA ASP A 91 16.97 6.18 0.45
C ASP A 91 18.06 5.82 1.49
N ARG A 92 19.31 5.78 1.05
CA ARG A 92 20.44 5.48 1.94
C ARG A 92 20.82 6.78 2.63
N ALA A 93 20.18 7.04 3.77
CA ALA A 93 20.71 7.95 4.78
C ALA A 93 21.98 7.38 5.41
#